data_AF-A0A7T1GRG7-F1
#
_entry.id   AF-A0A7T1GRG7-F1
#
_cell.length_a   1.000
_cell.length_b   1.000
_cell.length_c   1.000
_cell.angle_alpha   90.00
_cell.angle_beta   90.00
_cell.angle_gamma   90.00
#
_symmetry.space_group_name_H-M   'P 1'
#
loop_
_entity.id
_entity.type
_entity.pdbx_description
1 polymer ?
#
loop_
_entity_poly.entity_id
_entity_poly.type
_entity_poly.pdbx_seq_one_letter_code
_entity_poly.pdbx_strand_id
1 'polypeptide(L)'
;MKQSSLGLSNTTKRTRKREFLDAMELVVPWAELVSLIEPYAPESGRRGQQPFAVSTLLRIHFMQQWFKLSDPAMEEALHDVPAFRDFAGLSHWDAQIPSESSILRFRHMLERHKLADQILATVNALLQAKGLQLKAGTVVDATLIAAPSSTKNQSHERDPEMHQSKKGNQWYFGMKAHIGVDADSGLVHTVRGTSGNVGDVVEANSLLHGQETDAFGDAGYQGVDKRPDANKNVRWHVAMRPGLRRALDKDRPVEALIDQLERTKASIRAKVEHPFRVLKQQFGYVKVRYRGLKKNTAQIITLFALSNLWMARHKLLTCMGQVRVQGA
;
A
#
# COMPACT_ATOMS: atom_id res chain seq x y z
N MET A 1 -34.32 30.41 -14.14
CA MET A 1 -33.60 29.13 -14.29
C MET A 1 -32.22 29.26 -13.67
N LYS A 2 -31.83 28.40 -12.73
CA LYS A 2 -30.47 28.39 -12.17
C LYS A 2 -29.52 27.73 -13.18
N GLN A 3 -28.36 28.35 -13.41
CA GLN A 3 -27.30 27.91 -14.35
C GLN A 3 -26.82 26.45 -14.16
N SER A 4 -27.09 25.84 -13.00
CA SER A 4 -26.82 24.43 -12.73
C SER A 4 -27.59 23.45 -13.64
N SER A 5 -28.59 23.93 -14.38
CA SER A 5 -29.42 23.12 -15.29
C SER A 5 -28.76 22.79 -16.64
N LEU A 6 -27.58 23.36 -16.95
CA LEU A 6 -26.91 23.18 -18.24
C LEU A 6 -25.71 22.21 -18.22
N GLY A 7 -25.42 21.55 -17.08
CA GLY A 7 -24.28 20.62 -16.96
C GLY A 7 -22.89 21.27 -17.11
N LEU A 8 -22.83 22.59 -17.30
CA LEU A 8 -21.60 23.34 -17.42
C LEU A 8 -21.13 23.77 -16.02
N SER A 9 -19.99 23.23 -15.60
CA SER A 9 -19.32 23.67 -14.38
C SER A 9 -18.81 25.10 -14.58
N ASN A 10 -19.33 26.07 -13.81
CA ASN A 10 -18.87 27.46 -13.82
C ASN A 10 -17.45 27.66 -13.22
N THR A 11 -16.76 26.57 -12.87
CA THR A 11 -15.41 26.62 -12.30
C THR A 11 -14.42 25.90 -13.20
N THR A 12 -13.45 26.65 -13.72
CA THR A 12 -12.29 26.13 -14.47
C THR A 12 -11.23 25.49 -13.58
N LYS A 13 -11.33 25.66 -12.25
CA LYS A 13 -10.32 25.15 -11.31
C LYS A 13 -10.36 23.62 -11.23
N ARG A 14 -9.34 22.97 -11.80
CA ARG A 14 -9.09 21.55 -11.55
C ARG A 14 -8.60 21.37 -10.12
N THR A 15 -9.30 20.56 -9.34
CA THR A 15 -8.90 20.26 -7.97
C THR A 15 -7.79 19.22 -7.97
N ARG A 16 -6.91 19.26 -6.97
CA ARG A 16 -5.86 18.24 -6.79
C ARG A 16 -6.42 16.82 -6.73
N LYS A 17 -7.65 16.65 -6.19
CA LYS A 17 -8.34 15.35 -6.16
C LYS A 17 -8.70 14.88 -7.57
N ARG A 18 -9.24 15.77 -8.41
CA ARG A 18 -9.59 15.44 -9.79
C ARG A 18 -8.35 15.10 -10.62
N GLU A 19 -7.32 15.95 -10.56
CA GLU A 19 -6.04 15.67 -11.22
C GLU A 19 -5.41 14.35 -10.78
N PHE A 20 -5.51 14.03 -9.49
CA PHE A 20 -5.05 12.74 -8.97
C PHE A 20 -5.86 11.58 -9.55
N LEU A 21 -7.19 11.66 -9.54
CA LEU A 21 -8.05 10.61 -10.08
C LEU A 21 -7.85 10.42 -11.58
N ASP A 22 -7.72 11.51 -12.35
CA ASP A 22 -7.42 11.45 -13.77
C ASP A 22 -6.07 10.75 -14.03
N ALA A 23 -5.04 11.08 -13.24
CA ALA A 23 -3.75 10.39 -13.33
C ALA A 23 -3.88 8.90 -12.98
N MET A 24 -4.63 8.55 -11.93
CA MET A 24 -4.84 7.15 -11.54
C MET A 24 -5.68 6.38 -12.55
N GLU A 25 -6.63 7.02 -13.23
CA GLU A 25 -7.41 6.39 -14.30
C GLU A 25 -6.49 5.87 -15.41
N LEU A 26 -5.41 6.59 -15.68
CA LEU A 26 -4.44 6.27 -16.73
C LEU A 26 -3.38 5.25 -16.30
N VAL A 27 -2.92 5.31 -15.04
CA VAL A 27 -1.80 4.46 -14.58
C VAL A 27 -2.22 3.14 -13.94
N VAL A 28 -3.47 3.02 -13.50
CA VAL A 28 -3.98 1.77 -12.96
C VAL A 28 -4.28 0.81 -14.12
N PRO A 29 -3.78 -0.45 -14.08
CA PRO A 29 -4.08 -1.45 -15.10
C PRO A 29 -5.50 -2.00 -14.92
N TRP A 30 -6.52 -1.20 -15.24
CA TRP A 30 -7.91 -1.55 -14.98
C TRP A 30 -8.35 -2.81 -15.71
N ALA A 31 -7.93 -2.99 -16.96
CA ALA A 31 -8.36 -4.14 -17.76
C ALA A 31 -7.87 -5.46 -17.13
N GLU A 32 -6.58 -5.51 -16.76
CA GLU A 32 -5.95 -6.67 -16.14
C GLU A 32 -6.54 -6.95 -14.76
N LEU A 33 -6.74 -5.91 -13.95
CA LEU A 33 -7.31 -6.06 -12.61
C LEU A 33 -8.81 -6.44 -12.65
N VAL A 34 -9.57 -5.95 -13.62
CA VAL A 34 -10.98 -6.37 -13.80
C VAL A 34 -11.01 -7.83 -14.25
N SER A 35 -10.23 -8.21 -15.26
CA SER A 35 -10.16 -9.59 -15.74
C SER A 35 -9.73 -10.58 -14.65
N LEU A 36 -8.89 -10.14 -13.71
CA LEU A 36 -8.47 -10.92 -12.55
C LEU A 36 -9.63 -11.20 -11.57
N ILE A 37 -10.52 -10.22 -11.38
CA ILE A 37 -11.57 -10.25 -10.34
C ILE A 37 -12.89 -10.78 -10.87
N GLU A 38 -13.18 -10.56 -12.15
CA GLU A 38 -14.44 -10.90 -12.83
C GLU A 38 -14.88 -12.36 -12.65
N PRO A 39 -13.99 -13.38 -12.69
CA PRO A 39 -14.38 -14.78 -12.45
C PRO A 39 -15.01 -15.05 -11.08
N TYR A 40 -14.83 -14.16 -10.10
CA TYR A 40 -15.36 -14.29 -8.73
C TYR A 40 -16.57 -13.39 -8.48
N ALA A 41 -16.94 -12.55 -9.45
CA ALA A 41 -18.08 -11.65 -9.32
C ALA A 41 -19.41 -12.42 -9.43
N PRO A 42 -20.45 -11.99 -8.71
CA PRO A 42 -21.76 -12.61 -8.81
C PRO A 42 -22.32 -12.48 -10.23
N GLU A 43 -22.91 -13.56 -10.73
CA GLU A 43 -23.54 -13.61 -12.05
C GLU A 43 -24.69 -12.60 -12.17
N SER A 44 -24.77 -11.94 -13.33
CA SER A 44 -25.91 -11.12 -13.71
C SER A 44 -27.11 -12.00 -14.08
N GLY A 45 -28.34 -11.49 -13.91
CA GLY A 45 -29.57 -12.18 -14.35
C GLY A 45 -30.38 -12.91 -13.27
N ARG A 46 -30.01 -12.81 -11.99
CA ARG A 46 -30.85 -13.32 -10.88
C ARG A 46 -32.04 -12.39 -10.60
N ARG A 47 -33.14 -12.94 -10.06
CA ARG A 47 -34.28 -12.14 -9.55
C ARG A 47 -33.81 -11.25 -8.40
N GLY A 48 -33.84 -9.94 -8.59
CA GLY A 48 -33.42 -8.94 -7.61
C GLY A 48 -32.58 -7.82 -8.24
N GLN A 49 -31.94 -7.01 -7.40
CA GLN A 49 -31.02 -5.96 -7.85
C GLN A 49 -29.84 -6.59 -8.59
N GLN A 50 -29.57 -6.10 -9.80
CA GLN A 50 -28.41 -6.55 -10.57
C GLN A 50 -27.11 -6.15 -9.86
N PRO A 51 -26.09 -7.03 -9.86
CA PRO A 51 -24.80 -6.68 -9.30
C PRO A 51 -24.16 -5.54 -10.11
N PHE A 52 -23.49 -4.62 -9.43
CA PHE A 52 -22.72 -3.57 -10.09
C PHE A 52 -21.51 -4.16 -10.82
N ALA A 53 -21.09 -3.49 -11.89
CA ALA A 53 -19.90 -3.87 -12.64
C ALA A 53 -18.65 -3.93 -11.74
N VAL A 54 -17.80 -4.92 -11.97
CA VAL A 54 -16.53 -5.10 -11.23
C VAL A 54 -15.64 -3.87 -11.38
N SER A 55 -15.60 -3.28 -12.57
CA SER A 55 -14.85 -2.05 -12.86
C SER A 55 -15.26 -0.89 -11.94
N THR A 56 -16.57 -0.70 -11.71
CA THR A 56 -17.13 0.31 -10.80
C THR A 56 -16.79 0.02 -9.35
N LEU A 57 -17.02 -1.21 -8.88
CA LEU A 57 -16.75 -1.58 -7.48
C LEU A 57 -15.26 -1.56 -7.15
N LEU A 58 -14.39 -1.90 -8.10
CA LEU A 58 -12.94 -1.83 -7.95
C LEU A 58 -12.46 -0.37 -7.83
N ARG A 59 -12.97 0.54 -8.67
CA ARG A 59 -12.70 1.98 -8.57
C ARG A 59 -13.11 2.54 -7.21
N ILE A 60 -14.29 2.16 -6.74
CA ILE A 60 -14.78 2.53 -5.41
C ILE A 60 -13.86 1.98 -4.32
N HIS A 61 -13.47 0.71 -4.41
CA HIS A 61 -12.57 0.10 -3.44
C HIS A 61 -11.20 0.83 -3.37
N PHE A 62 -10.65 1.24 -4.51
CA PHE A 62 -9.39 1.99 -4.55
C PHE A 62 -9.56 3.42 -4.01
N MET A 63 -10.67 4.10 -4.29
CA MET A 63 -10.99 5.39 -3.68
C MET A 63 -11.07 5.31 -2.15
N GLN A 64 -11.65 4.24 -1.59
CA GLN A 64 -11.66 4.03 -0.13
C GLN A 64 -10.25 3.95 0.47
N GLN A 65 -9.29 3.37 -0.28
CA GLN A 65 -7.91 3.29 0.15
C GLN A 65 -7.21 4.65 0.02
N TRP A 66 -7.31 5.34 -1.12
CA TRP A 66 -6.64 6.61 -1.36
C TRP A 66 -7.14 7.74 -0.46
N PHE A 67 -8.44 7.78 -0.13
CA PHE A 67 -9.05 8.88 0.62
C PHE A 67 -9.45 8.50 2.05
N LYS A 68 -9.07 7.32 2.51
CA LYS A 68 -9.34 6.84 3.87
C LYS A 68 -10.83 6.78 4.25
N LEU A 69 -11.68 6.33 3.33
CA LEU A 69 -13.13 6.27 3.54
C LEU A 69 -13.55 4.88 4.08
N SER A 70 -14.53 4.87 4.98
CA SER A 70 -15.25 3.66 5.37
C SER A 70 -16.27 3.27 4.30
N ASP A 71 -17.01 2.17 4.48
CA ASP A 71 -18.08 1.80 3.56
C ASP A 71 -19.23 2.84 3.58
N PRO A 72 -19.78 3.26 4.75
CA PRO A 72 -20.78 4.32 4.78
C PRO A 72 -20.27 5.66 4.26
N ALA A 73 -19.06 6.08 4.65
CA ALA A 73 -18.51 7.35 4.18
C ALA A 73 -18.23 7.37 2.67
N MET A 74 -17.98 6.20 2.06
CA MET A 74 -17.82 6.08 0.62
C MET A 74 -19.16 6.17 -0.09
N GLU A 75 -20.22 5.54 0.43
CA GLU A 75 -21.58 5.70 -0.08
C GLU A 75 -22.02 7.17 -0.05
N GLU A 76 -21.88 7.85 1.10
CA GLU A 76 -22.15 9.28 1.23
C GLU A 76 -21.32 10.10 0.23
N ALA A 77 -20.03 9.79 0.09
CA ALA A 77 -19.17 10.52 -0.84
C ALA A 77 -19.53 10.30 -2.32
N LEU A 78 -20.16 9.18 -2.68
CA LEU A 78 -20.68 8.97 -4.04
C LEU A 78 -21.91 9.83 -4.33
N HIS A 79 -22.69 10.20 -3.31
CA HIS A 79 -23.77 11.17 -3.42
C HIS A 79 -23.26 12.62 -3.49
N ASP A 80 -22.30 12.96 -2.63
CA ASP A 80 -21.92 14.36 -2.40
C ASP A 80 -20.77 14.87 -3.28
N VAL A 81 -19.94 13.97 -3.82
CA VAL A 81 -18.72 14.34 -4.55
C VAL A 81 -18.81 13.88 -6.01
N PRO A 82 -19.20 14.76 -6.95
CA PRO A 82 -19.33 14.43 -8.38
C PRO A 82 -18.10 13.74 -8.98
N ALA A 83 -16.89 14.19 -8.60
CA ALA A 83 -15.66 13.61 -9.11
C ALA A 83 -15.46 12.13 -8.74
N PHE A 84 -15.98 11.68 -7.60
CA PHE A 84 -15.91 10.27 -7.20
C PHE A 84 -16.91 9.44 -7.98
N ARG A 85 -18.10 9.99 -8.19
CA ARG A 85 -19.14 9.37 -9.01
C ARG A 85 -18.69 9.20 -10.47
N ASP A 86 -18.12 10.26 -11.05
CA ASP A 86 -17.54 10.24 -12.40
C ASP A 86 -16.42 9.20 -12.50
N PHE A 87 -15.48 9.23 -11.54
CA PHE A 87 -14.36 8.29 -11.52
C PHE A 87 -14.83 6.83 -11.41
N ALA A 88 -15.92 6.55 -10.68
CA ALA A 88 -16.50 5.22 -10.58
C ALA A 88 -17.29 4.76 -11.83
N GLY A 89 -17.41 5.62 -12.85
CA GLY A 89 -18.21 5.35 -14.05
C GLY A 89 -19.73 5.47 -13.82
N LEU A 90 -20.15 6.22 -12.79
CA LEU A 90 -21.55 6.39 -12.38
C LEU A 90 -22.14 7.73 -12.85
N SER A 91 -21.78 8.18 -14.06
CA SER A 91 -22.05 9.54 -14.56
C SER A 91 -23.53 9.90 -14.71
N HIS A 92 -24.42 8.91 -14.80
CA HIS A 92 -25.87 9.13 -14.83
C HIS A 92 -26.39 9.36 -13.41
N TRP A 93 -26.87 10.57 -13.13
CA TRP A 93 -27.33 10.96 -11.79
C TRP A 93 -28.57 10.18 -11.32
N ASP A 94 -29.39 9.74 -12.27
CA ASP A 94 -30.59 8.92 -12.02
C ASP A 94 -30.27 7.43 -11.84
N ALA A 95 -29.03 7.00 -12.13
CA ALA A 95 -28.64 5.61 -11.92
C ALA A 95 -28.45 5.31 -10.43
N GLN A 96 -28.81 4.09 -10.04
CA GLN A 96 -28.60 3.59 -8.69
C GLN A 96 -27.10 3.59 -8.35
N ILE A 97 -26.75 3.94 -7.12
CA ILE A 97 -25.37 3.88 -6.64
C ILE A 97 -25.15 2.66 -5.72
N PRO A 98 -23.91 2.15 -5.61
CA PRO A 98 -23.59 1.09 -4.67
C PRO A 98 -23.73 1.56 -3.21
N SER A 99 -24.57 0.85 -2.46
CA SER A 99 -24.68 1.04 -1.01
C SER A 99 -23.47 0.49 -0.25
N GLU A 100 -23.33 0.85 1.04
CA GLU A 100 -22.31 0.34 1.95
C GLU A 100 -22.27 -1.19 1.97
N SER A 101 -23.44 -1.83 1.89
CA SER A 101 -23.59 -3.27 1.85
C SER A 101 -23.06 -3.87 0.54
N SER A 102 -23.19 -3.15 -0.57
CA SER A 102 -22.64 -3.57 -1.87
C SER A 102 -21.11 -3.51 -1.87
N ILE A 103 -20.56 -2.42 -1.31
CA ILE A 103 -19.11 -2.23 -1.14
C ILE A 103 -18.54 -3.30 -0.19
N LEU A 104 -19.22 -3.56 0.93
CA LEU A 104 -18.85 -4.58 1.90
C LEU A 104 -18.79 -5.98 1.26
N ARG A 105 -19.81 -6.37 0.49
CA ARG A 105 -19.86 -7.67 -0.20
C ARG A 105 -18.71 -7.83 -1.20
N PHE A 106 -18.41 -6.77 -1.96
CA PHE A 106 -17.28 -6.77 -2.87
C PHE A 106 -15.95 -6.98 -2.13
N ARG A 107 -15.71 -6.24 -1.04
CA ARG A 107 -14.51 -6.42 -0.22
C ARG A 107 -14.40 -7.84 0.34
N HIS A 108 -15.49 -8.39 0.88
CA HIS A 108 -15.49 -9.77 1.39
C HIS A 108 -15.19 -10.80 0.29
N MET A 109 -15.62 -10.56 -0.95
CA MET A 109 -15.27 -11.40 -2.10
C MET A 109 -13.75 -11.33 -2.37
N LEU A 110 -13.16 -10.12 -2.39
CA LEU A 110 -11.70 -9.96 -2.52
C LEU A 110 -10.92 -10.70 -1.41
N GLU A 111 -11.38 -10.58 -0.17
CA GLU A 111 -10.77 -11.25 1.00
C GLU A 111 -10.88 -12.78 0.92
N ARG A 112 -12.04 -13.29 0.49
CA ARG A 112 -12.31 -14.73 0.38
C ARG A 112 -11.39 -15.38 -0.64
N HIS A 113 -11.21 -14.73 -1.79
CA HIS A 113 -10.42 -15.25 -2.91
C HIS A 113 -8.95 -14.82 -2.86
N LYS A 114 -8.50 -14.17 -1.76
CA LYS A 114 -7.11 -13.72 -1.56
C LYS A 114 -6.58 -12.87 -2.73
N LEU A 115 -7.42 -11.97 -3.24
CA LEU A 115 -7.12 -11.20 -4.45
C LEU A 115 -6.11 -10.07 -4.20
N ALA A 116 -5.86 -9.68 -2.95
CA ALA A 116 -4.89 -8.62 -2.64
C ALA A 116 -3.47 -8.96 -3.12
N ASP A 117 -2.97 -10.17 -2.87
CA ASP A 117 -1.65 -10.61 -3.34
C ASP A 117 -1.57 -10.59 -4.88
N GLN A 118 -2.65 -10.99 -5.55
CA GLN A 118 -2.73 -11.02 -7.01
C GLN A 118 -2.81 -9.61 -7.61
N ILE A 119 -3.47 -8.67 -6.94
CA ILE A 119 -3.48 -7.24 -7.31
C ILE A 119 -2.06 -6.67 -7.22
N LEU A 120 -1.35 -6.92 -6.12
CA LEU A 120 0.04 -6.47 -5.97
C LEU A 120 0.94 -7.10 -7.05
N ALA A 121 0.80 -8.39 -7.30
CA ALA A 121 1.57 -9.09 -8.34
C ALA A 121 1.29 -8.50 -9.74
N THR A 122 0.04 -8.22 -10.07
CA THR A 122 -0.36 -7.61 -11.36
C THR A 122 0.24 -6.21 -11.53
N VAL A 123 0.18 -5.38 -10.48
CA VAL A 123 0.80 -4.06 -10.49
C VAL A 123 2.31 -4.16 -10.65
N ASN A 124 2.97 -5.06 -9.92
CA ASN A 124 4.42 -5.23 -10.00
C ASN A 124 4.85 -5.77 -11.37
N ALA A 125 4.06 -6.66 -11.98
CA ALA A 125 4.30 -7.14 -13.34
C ALA A 125 4.25 -5.99 -14.36
N LEU A 126 3.27 -5.09 -14.25
CA LEU A 126 3.21 -3.87 -15.08
C LEU A 126 4.46 -3.00 -14.89
N LEU A 127 4.85 -2.73 -13.64
CA LEU A 127 6.01 -1.88 -13.34
C LEU A 127 7.32 -2.50 -13.84
N GLN A 128 7.48 -3.82 -13.72
CA GLN A 128 8.62 -4.56 -14.27
C GLN A 128 8.64 -4.51 -15.80
N ALA A 129 7.50 -4.71 -16.45
CA ALA A 129 7.39 -4.62 -17.91
C ALA A 129 7.73 -3.22 -18.45
N LYS A 130 7.50 -2.18 -17.64
CA LYS A 130 7.90 -0.79 -17.93
C LYS A 130 9.33 -0.45 -17.49
N GLY A 131 10.10 -1.42 -16.97
CA GLY A 131 11.48 -1.21 -16.52
C GLY A 131 11.62 -0.33 -15.27
N LEU A 132 10.56 -0.18 -14.48
CA LEU A 132 10.53 0.73 -13.32
C LEU A 132 10.95 0.04 -12.02
N GLN A 133 11.06 -1.28 -12.01
CA GLN A 133 11.41 -2.07 -10.84
C GLN A 133 12.47 -3.10 -11.22
N LEU A 134 13.58 -3.11 -10.48
CA LEU A 134 14.67 -4.07 -10.64
C LEU A 134 14.48 -5.26 -9.68
N LYS A 135 15.37 -6.25 -9.80
CA LYS A 135 15.29 -7.52 -9.05
C LYS A 135 16.58 -7.88 -8.31
N ALA A 136 17.63 -7.07 -8.40
CA ALA A 136 18.94 -7.46 -7.89
C ALA A 136 19.15 -7.10 -6.41
N GLY A 137 18.52 -6.03 -5.92
CA GLY A 137 18.71 -5.54 -4.55
C GLY A 137 17.39 -5.27 -3.85
N THR A 138 17.29 -5.72 -2.60
CA THR A 138 16.08 -5.52 -1.78
C THR A 138 16.41 -4.84 -0.46
N VAL A 139 15.62 -3.84 -0.09
CA VAL A 139 15.59 -3.27 1.27
C VAL A 139 14.41 -3.86 2.02
N VAL A 140 14.65 -4.42 3.20
CA VAL A 140 13.61 -4.87 4.11
C VAL A 140 13.41 -3.89 5.25
N ASP A 141 12.16 -3.63 5.60
CA ASP A 141 11.80 -2.83 6.76
C ASP A 141 10.40 -3.21 7.29
N ALA A 142 10.16 -2.85 8.55
CA ALA A 142 8.91 -3.11 9.23
C ALA A 142 8.34 -1.85 9.87
N THR A 143 7.02 -1.65 9.74
CA THR A 143 6.32 -0.58 10.44
C THR A 143 5.23 -1.14 11.35
N LEU A 144 5.17 -0.62 12.57
CA LEU A 144 4.07 -0.88 13.49
C LEU A 144 2.84 -0.07 13.04
N ILE A 145 1.70 -0.75 12.96
CA ILE A 145 0.40 -0.16 12.66
C ILE A 145 -0.49 -0.38 13.89
N ALA A 146 -0.92 0.72 14.48
CA ALA A 146 -1.69 0.67 15.71
C ALA A 146 -3.11 0.15 15.46
N ALA A 147 -3.58 -0.70 16.38
CA ALA A 147 -4.95 -1.16 16.47
C ALA A 147 -5.70 -0.43 17.59
N PRO A 148 -7.03 -0.30 17.48
CA PRO A 148 -7.86 0.13 18.59
C PRO A 148 -7.62 -0.77 19.82
N SER A 149 -7.21 -0.17 20.93
CA SER A 149 -7.00 -0.88 22.21
C SER A 149 -8.27 -0.93 23.08
N SER A 150 -9.38 -0.43 22.56
CA SER A 150 -10.66 -0.34 23.27
C SER A 150 -11.25 -1.73 23.52
N THR A 151 -11.68 -1.96 24.75
CA THR A 151 -12.47 -3.12 25.19
C THR A 151 -13.95 -2.78 25.32
N LYS A 152 -14.39 -1.61 24.83
CA LYS A 152 -15.81 -1.22 24.83
C LYS A 152 -16.56 -1.90 23.69
N ASN A 153 -16.69 -3.22 23.78
CA ASN A 153 -17.50 -4.06 22.91
C ASN A 153 -18.25 -5.10 23.77
N GLN A 154 -19.18 -5.84 23.17
CA GLN A 154 -20.01 -6.81 23.88
C GLN A 154 -19.19 -7.89 24.61
N SER A 155 -18.02 -8.26 24.08
CA SER A 155 -17.14 -9.27 24.66
C SER A 155 -16.13 -8.72 25.66
N HIS A 156 -16.11 -7.40 25.91
CA HIS A 156 -15.13 -6.71 26.75
C HIS A 156 -13.65 -7.00 26.47
N GLU A 157 -13.33 -7.39 25.23
CA GLU A 157 -12.01 -7.90 24.84
C GLU A 157 -11.39 -7.08 23.70
N ARG A 158 -10.05 -7.06 23.65
CA ARG A 158 -9.33 -6.51 22.50
C ARG A 158 -9.36 -7.49 21.33
N ASP A 159 -8.88 -7.05 20.17
CA ASP A 159 -8.64 -7.96 19.06
C ASP A 159 -7.58 -9.01 19.47
N PRO A 160 -7.91 -10.32 19.50
CA PRO A 160 -7.00 -11.36 19.97
C PRO A 160 -5.81 -11.60 19.03
N GLU A 161 -5.90 -11.17 17.76
CA GLU A 161 -4.81 -11.32 16.79
C GLU A 161 -3.83 -10.13 16.80
N MET A 162 -4.12 -9.10 17.60
CA MET A 162 -3.29 -7.91 17.76
C MET A 162 -2.51 -8.01 19.07
N HIS A 163 -1.24 -7.62 19.04
CA HIS A 163 -0.35 -7.79 20.20
C HIS A 163 0.44 -6.52 20.52
N GLN A 164 0.89 -6.43 21.77
CA GLN A 164 1.72 -5.32 22.21
C GLN A 164 3.17 -5.50 21.76
N SER A 165 3.80 -4.39 21.41
CA SER A 165 5.21 -4.30 21.06
C SER A 165 5.78 -3.02 21.64
N LYS A 166 7.04 -3.05 22.08
CA LYS A 166 7.73 -1.87 22.59
C LYS A 166 8.65 -1.32 21.51
N LYS A 167 8.46 -0.05 21.12
CA LYS A 167 9.38 0.67 20.23
C LYS A 167 9.96 1.86 21.00
N GLY A 168 11.27 1.80 21.25
CA GLY A 168 11.92 2.73 22.18
C GLY A 168 11.32 2.59 23.59
N ASN A 169 10.83 3.69 24.16
CA ASN A 169 10.14 3.69 25.47
C ASN A 169 8.62 3.59 25.38
N GLN A 170 8.05 3.53 24.18
CA GLN A 170 6.60 3.55 23.97
C GLN A 170 6.05 2.18 23.60
N TRP A 171 4.92 1.83 24.21
CA TRP A 171 4.16 0.62 23.91
C TRP A 171 3.12 0.89 22.82
N TYR A 172 3.04 -0.04 21.87
CA TYR A 172 2.11 -0.03 20.75
C TYR A 172 1.31 -1.32 20.74
N PHE A 173 0.00 -1.24 20.62
CA PHE A 173 -0.87 -2.40 20.42
C PHE A 173 -1.29 -2.45 18.96
N GLY A 174 -1.06 -3.58 18.28
CA GLY A 174 -1.47 -3.75 16.89
C GLY A 174 -0.69 -4.81 16.15
N MET A 175 -0.42 -4.53 14.88
CA MET A 175 0.28 -5.41 13.95
C MET A 175 1.54 -4.75 13.39
N LYS A 176 2.38 -5.54 12.74
CA LYS A 176 3.47 -5.07 11.89
C LYS A 176 3.15 -5.34 10.43
N ALA A 177 3.50 -4.37 9.58
CA ALA A 177 3.63 -4.58 8.15
C ALA A 177 5.13 -4.61 7.80
N HIS A 178 5.57 -5.77 7.35
CA HIS A 178 6.92 -6.00 6.85
C HIS A 178 6.89 -5.90 5.34
N ILE A 179 7.84 -5.19 4.74
CA ILE A 179 7.92 -5.01 3.29
C ILE A 179 9.31 -5.31 2.77
N GLY A 180 9.36 -5.92 1.60
CA GLY A 180 10.52 -5.97 0.72
C GLY A 180 10.34 -4.94 -0.38
N VAL A 181 11.33 -4.08 -0.55
CA VAL A 181 11.32 -2.96 -1.48
C VAL A 181 12.54 -3.02 -2.38
N ASP A 182 12.36 -2.79 -3.68
CA ASP A 182 13.46 -2.70 -4.63
C ASP A 182 14.42 -1.56 -4.23
N ALA A 183 15.69 -1.91 -4.05
CA ALA A 183 16.72 -1.02 -3.50
C ALA A 183 17.06 0.14 -4.43
N ASP A 184 16.68 0.08 -5.71
CA ASP A 184 16.85 1.19 -6.63
C ASP A 184 15.64 2.12 -6.66
N SER A 185 14.46 1.58 -6.98
CA SER A 185 13.24 2.36 -7.24
C SER A 185 12.46 2.74 -5.98
N GLY A 186 12.63 1.99 -4.87
CA GLY A 186 11.80 2.15 -3.69
C GLY A 186 10.39 1.56 -3.82
N LEU A 187 10.12 0.76 -4.86
CA LEU A 187 8.83 0.10 -5.07
C LEU A 187 8.72 -1.23 -4.31
N VAL A 188 7.55 -1.46 -3.72
CA VAL A 188 7.28 -2.62 -2.86
C VAL A 188 7.01 -3.87 -3.70
N HIS A 189 7.78 -4.93 -3.49
CA HIS A 189 7.53 -6.21 -4.19
C HIS A 189 6.89 -7.27 -3.29
N THR A 190 7.20 -7.26 -1.99
CA THR A 190 6.67 -8.22 -1.03
C THR A 190 6.11 -7.52 0.19
N VAL A 191 5.01 -8.04 0.73
CA VAL A 191 4.34 -7.54 1.93
C VAL A 191 3.95 -8.71 2.82
N ARG A 192 4.20 -8.59 4.12
CA ARG A 192 3.76 -9.54 5.15
C ARG A 192 3.15 -8.79 6.33
N GLY A 193 2.02 -9.30 6.82
CA GLY A 193 1.37 -8.80 8.03
C GLY A 193 1.55 -9.80 9.16
N THR A 194 2.06 -9.34 10.31
CA THR A 194 2.20 -10.17 11.51
C THR A 194 1.66 -9.44 12.73
N SER A 195 1.41 -10.15 13.82
CA SER A 195 1.15 -9.51 15.11
C SER A 195 2.35 -8.64 15.55
N GLY A 196 2.08 -7.63 16.38
CA GLY A 196 3.09 -6.65 16.80
C GLY A 196 4.31 -7.21 17.53
N ASN A 197 4.18 -8.37 18.18
CA ASN A 197 5.22 -9.02 18.97
C ASN A 197 6.22 -9.85 18.12
N VAL A 198 5.92 -10.13 16.85
CA VAL A 198 6.85 -10.87 15.98
C VAL A 198 8.08 -10.01 15.68
N GLY A 199 9.27 -10.59 15.83
CA GLY A 199 10.54 -9.92 15.57
C GLY A 199 10.78 -9.73 14.07
N ASP A 200 11.38 -8.60 13.68
CA ASP A 200 11.52 -8.22 12.26
C ASP A 200 12.44 -9.19 11.51
N VAL A 201 13.50 -9.65 12.19
CA VAL A 201 14.40 -10.68 11.67
C VAL A 201 13.66 -11.95 11.23
N VAL A 202 12.52 -12.28 11.84
CA VAL A 202 11.74 -13.52 11.60
C VAL A 202 11.11 -13.56 10.20
N GLU A 203 10.75 -12.40 9.66
CA GLU A 203 10.14 -12.29 8.34
C GLU A 203 11.15 -11.92 7.25
N ALA A 204 12.39 -11.59 7.62
CA ALA A 204 13.37 -11.01 6.69
C ALA A 204 13.58 -11.81 5.40
N ASN A 205 13.70 -13.14 5.49
CA ASN A 205 13.89 -14.00 4.32
C ASN A 205 12.59 -14.18 3.52
N SER A 206 11.42 -14.11 4.17
CA SER A 206 10.11 -14.22 3.51
C SER A 206 9.75 -12.98 2.69
N LEU A 207 10.48 -11.87 2.91
CA LEU A 207 10.35 -10.61 2.18
C LEU A 207 11.11 -10.60 0.86
N LEU A 208 12.07 -11.50 0.65
CA LEU A 208 12.82 -11.61 -0.60
C LEU A 208 11.96 -12.28 -1.69
N HIS A 209 12.13 -11.86 -2.94
CA HIS A 209 11.45 -12.44 -4.09
C HIS A 209 12.28 -13.55 -4.80
N GLY A 210 13.49 -13.83 -4.30
CA GLY A 210 14.34 -14.95 -4.69
C GLY A 210 15.30 -14.68 -5.87
N GLN A 211 15.39 -13.44 -6.35
CA GLN A 211 16.32 -13.07 -7.44
C GLN A 211 17.38 -12.06 -6.99
N GLU A 212 17.35 -11.71 -5.70
CA GLU A 212 18.28 -10.77 -5.08
C GLU A 212 19.68 -11.37 -4.93
N THR A 213 20.69 -10.53 -5.13
CA THR A 213 22.07 -10.79 -4.71
C THR A 213 22.39 -10.08 -3.40
N ASP A 214 21.73 -8.94 -3.13
CA ASP A 214 21.99 -8.08 -1.99
C ASP A 214 20.70 -7.70 -1.26
N ALA A 215 20.71 -7.81 0.07
CA ALA A 215 19.61 -7.41 0.92
C ALA A 215 20.07 -6.42 2.00
N PHE A 216 19.28 -5.39 2.25
CA PHE A 216 19.61 -4.31 3.20
C PHE A 216 18.57 -4.27 4.31
N GLY A 217 19.01 -4.17 5.57
CA GLY A 217 18.12 -4.17 6.72
C GLY A 217 18.57 -3.20 7.81
N ASP A 218 17.63 -2.84 8.67
CA ASP A 218 17.92 -2.08 9.88
C ASP A 218 18.57 -2.92 10.99
N ALA A 219 18.98 -2.28 12.08
CA ALA A 219 19.65 -2.99 13.17
C ALA A 219 18.76 -4.05 13.86
N GLY A 220 17.44 -4.03 13.64
CA GLY A 220 16.49 -5.07 14.05
C GLY A 220 16.60 -6.36 13.24
N TYR A 221 17.28 -6.34 12.10
CA TYR A 221 17.55 -7.51 11.25
C TYR A 221 18.92 -8.16 11.54
N GLN A 222 19.59 -7.80 12.64
CA GLN A 222 20.87 -8.42 13.01
C GLN A 222 20.72 -9.93 13.20
N GLY A 223 21.61 -10.71 12.56
CA GLY A 223 21.61 -12.17 12.61
C GLY A 223 20.68 -12.84 11.60
N VAL A 224 20.10 -12.09 10.67
CA VAL A 224 19.26 -12.62 9.58
C VAL A 224 19.97 -13.68 8.74
N ASP A 225 21.26 -13.47 8.46
CA ASP A 225 22.15 -14.35 7.71
C ASP A 225 22.40 -15.69 8.40
N LYS A 226 22.18 -15.76 9.71
CA LYS A 226 22.39 -16.95 10.55
C LYS A 226 21.11 -17.75 10.76
N ARG A 227 19.96 -17.29 10.26
CA ARG A 227 18.70 -18.00 10.47
C ARG A 227 18.61 -19.26 9.59
N PRO A 228 17.87 -20.29 10.02
CA PRO A 228 17.74 -21.55 9.26
C PRO A 228 17.13 -21.36 7.86
N ASP A 229 16.30 -20.34 7.69
CA ASP A 229 15.62 -19.98 6.44
C ASP A 229 16.43 -19.00 5.57
N ALA A 230 17.69 -18.71 5.94
CA ALA A 230 18.53 -17.77 5.20
C ALA A 230 19.00 -18.34 3.86
N ASN A 231 18.81 -17.56 2.80
CA ASN A 231 19.37 -17.87 1.49
C ASN A 231 20.87 -17.53 1.47
N LYS A 232 21.72 -18.54 1.33
CA LYS A 232 23.19 -18.40 1.31
C LYS A 232 23.73 -17.57 0.15
N ASN A 233 22.94 -17.42 -0.92
CA ASN A 233 23.32 -16.65 -2.11
C ASN A 233 23.07 -15.14 -1.95
N VAL A 234 22.40 -14.71 -0.87
CA VAL A 234 22.06 -13.31 -0.63
C VAL A 234 23.03 -12.71 0.39
N ARG A 235 23.69 -11.61 0.01
CA ARG A 235 24.54 -10.83 0.91
C ARG A 235 23.70 -9.84 1.72
N TRP A 236 23.70 -10.02 3.03
CA TRP A 236 22.99 -9.13 3.95
C TRP A 236 23.86 -7.95 4.42
N HIS A 237 23.38 -6.74 4.17
CA HIS A 237 23.96 -5.47 4.60
C HIS A 237 23.11 -4.86 5.72
N VAL A 238 23.27 -5.42 6.93
CA VAL A 238 22.56 -4.94 8.11
C VAL A 238 23.25 -3.69 8.69
N ALA A 239 22.45 -2.69 9.06
CA ALA A 239 22.97 -1.46 9.65
C ALA A 239 23.55 -1.68 11.06
N MET A 240 24.60 -0.92 11.36
CA MET A 240 25.20 -0.85 12.69
C MET A 240 24.24 -0.18 13.68
N ARG A 241 24.26 -0.64 14.94
CA ARG A 241 23.44 -0.02 16.00
C ARG A 241 23.84 1.45 16.20
N PRO A 242 22.90 2.39 16.38
CA PRO A 242 23.21 3.82 16.54
C PRO A 242 24.15 4.15 17.71
N GLY A 243 24.14 3.33 18.78
CA GLY A 243 25.06 3.50 19.91
C GLY A 243 26.51 3.15 19.53
N LEU A 244 26.72 2.03 18.85
CA LEU A 244 28.04 1.61 18.39
C LEU A 244 28.59 2.56 17.32
N ARG A 245 27.74 2.99 16.39
CA ARG A 245 28.14 3.95 15.35
C ARG A 245 28.59 5.30 15.94
N ARG A 246 27.93 5.78 17.00
CA ARG A 246 28.32 7.02 17.70
C ARG A 246 29.65 6.92 18.43
N ALA A 247 30.08 5.71 18.78
CA ALA A 247 31.35 5.47 19.46
C ALA A 247 32.54 5.35 18.50
N LEU A 248 32.31 5.40 17.18
CA LEU A 248 33.39 5.36 16.20
C LEU A 248 34.23 6.64 16.25
N ASP A 249 35.54 6.48 16.36
CA ASP A 249 36.53 7.54 16.23
C ASP A 249 36.84 7.79 14.74
N LYS A 250 36.37 8.93 14.24
CA LYS A 250 36.50 9.28 12.82
C LYS A 250 37.90 9.74 12.43
N ASP A 251 38.79 9.97 13.40
CA ASP A 251 40.19 10.31 13.14
C ASP A 251 41.01 9.05 12.83
N ARG A 252 40.48 7.85 13.18
CA ARG A 252 41.07 6.56 12.83
C ARG A 252 40.59 6.13 11.43
N PRO A 253 41.49 5.88 10.46
CA PRO A 253 41.11 5.61 9.07
C PRO A 253 40.10 4.46 8.88
N VAL A 254 40.25 3.38 9.64
CA VAL A 254 39.35 2.20 9.54
C VAL A 254 37.94 2.55 10.01
N GLU A 255 37.81 3.26 11.13
CA GLU A 255 36.52 3.64 11.70
C GLU A 255 35.82 4.72 10.87
N ALA A 256 36.58 5.62 10.24
CA ALA A 256 36.07 6.54 9.23
C ALA A 256 35.46 5.82 8.02
N LEU A 257 36.12 4.77 7.50
CA LEU A 257 35.59 3.95 6.41
C LEU A 257 34.32 3.20 6.83
N ILE A 258 34.24 2.70 8.07
CA ILE A 258 33.02 2.09 8.60
C ILE A 258 31.87 3.10 8.63
N ASP A 259 32.09 4.33 9.10
CA ASP A 259 31.04 5.36 9.09
C ASP A 259 30.60 5.71 7.65
N GLN A 260 31.51 5.77 6.68
CA GLN A 260 31.17 5.97 5.27
C GLN A 260 30.31 4.83 4.70
N LEU A 261 30.65 3.58 5.01
CA LEU A 261 29.85 2.42 4.64
C LEU A 261 28.44 2.50 5.25
N GLU A 262 28.33 2.85 6.53
CA GLU A 262 27.04 3.02 7.22
C GLU A 262 26.22 4.19 6.66
N ARG A 263 26.86 5.29 6.20
CA ARG A 263 26.17 6.36 5.45
C ARG A 263 25.61 5.85 4.13
N THR A 264 26.37 5.03 3.41
CA THR A 264 25.93 4.44 2.13
C THR A 264 24.74 3.51 2.35
N LYS A 265 24.82 2.59 3.33
CA LYS A 265 23.69 1.72 3.70
C LYS A 265 22.45 2.54 4.08
N ALA A 266 22.61 3.61 4.87
CA ALA A 266 21.51 4.48 5.26
C ALA A 266 20.85 5.17 4.05
N SER A 267 21.64 5.63 3.08
CA SER A 267 21.13 6.26 1.85
C SER A 267 20.31 5.29 1.00
N ILE A 268 20.76 4.03 0.85
CA ILE A 268 19.99 3.00 0.14
C ILE A 268 18.69 2.71 0.91
N ARG A 269 18.79 2.53 2.23
CA ARG A 269 17.64 2.19 3.08
C ARG A 269 16.59 3.29 3.12
N ALA A 270 16.95 4.56 3.00
CA ALA A 270 15.99 5.67 3.01
C ALA A 270 14.86 5.51 1.97
N LYS A 271 15.09 4.77 0.88
CA LYS A 271 14.07 4.49 -0.14
C LYS A 271 12.86 3.73 0.40
N VAL A 272 13.05 2.84 1.39
CA VAL A 272 11.96 2.07 2.02
C VAL A 272 11.00 2.96 2.82
N GLU A 273 11.44 4.16 3.21
CA GLU A 273 10.60 5.11 3.94
C GLU A 273 9.51 5.72 3.04
N HIS A 274 9.72 5.77 1.72
CA HIS A 274 8.80 6.40 0.78
C HIS A 274 7.43 5.69 0.73
N PRO A 275 7.33 4.36 0.53
CA PRO A 275 6.05 3.65 0.60
C PRO A 275 5.30 3.90 1.91
N PHE A 276 5.99 3.82 3.06
CA PHE A 276 5.36 4.08 4.36
C PHE A 276 4.87 5.52 4.49
N ARG A 277 5.62 6.49 3.99
CA ARG A 277 5.20 7.89 3.94
C ARG A 277 3.93 8.04 3.10
N VAL A 278 3.86 7.43 1.92
CA VAL A 278 2.68 7.48 1.06
C VAL A 278 1.45 6.94 1.79
N LEU A 279 1.56 5.76 2.42
CA LEU A 279 0.44 5.22 3.19
C LEU A 279 -0.02 6.16 4.31
N LYS A 280 0.91 6.70 5.11
CA LYS A 280 0.58 7.50 6.29
C LYS A 280 0.11 8.92 5.95
N GLN A 281 0.74 9.57 4.99
CA GLN A 281 0.58 11.00 4.71
C GLN A 281 -0.31 11.26 3.49
N GLN A 282 -0.18 10.46 2.43
CA GLN A 282 -0.98 10.65 1.21
C GLN A 282 -2.32 9.91 1.31
N PHE A 283 -2.31 8.67 1.81
CA PHE A 283 -3.53 7.86 1.96
C PHE A 283 -4.16 7.92 3.37
N GLY A 284 -3.49 8.59 4.33
CA GLY A 284 -4.01 8.77 5.69
C GLY A 284 -4.12 7.48 6.52
N TYR A 285 -3.47 6.40 6.10
CA TYR A 285 -3.50 5.09 6.76
C TYR A 285 -2.54 5.06 7.96
N VAL A 286 -3.09 5.33 9.15
CA VAL A 286 -2.33 5.43 10.41
C VAL A 286 -2.70 4.33 11.41
N LYS A 287 -3.89 3.73 11.27
CA LYS A 287 -4.42 2.68 12.16
C LYS A 287 -5.15 1.63 11.34
N VAL A 288 -5.16 0.39 11.83
CA VAL A 288 -5.98 -0.68 11.25
C VAL A 288 -7.46 -0.36 11.41
N ARG A 289 -8.27 -0.80 10.43
CA ARG A 289 -9.72 -0.56 10.41
C ARG A 289 -10.52 -1.82 10.72
N TYR A 290 -9.97 -2.99 10.43
CA TYR A 290 -10.67 -4.26 10.53
C TYR A 290 -10.26 -5.01 11.79
N ARG A 291 -11.11 -5.95 12.21
CA ARG A 291 -10.76 -6.94 13.22
C ARG A 291 -10.11 -8.15 12.53
N GLY A 292 -9.05 -8.68 13.12
CA GLY A 292 -8.29 -9.83 12.64
C GLY A 292 -7.13 -9.46 11.71
N LEU A 293 -6.06 -10.26 11.75
CA LEU A 293 -4.84 -10.02 11.01
C LEU A 293 -5.04 -10.22 9.51
N LYS A 294 -5.83 -11.22 9.11
CA LYS A 294 -6.06 -11.56 7.69
C LYS A 294 -6.61 -10.39 6.88
N LYS A 295 -7.67 -9.73 7.38
CA LYS A 295 -8.32 -8.61 6.68
C LYS A 295 -7.41 -7.39 6.59
N ASN A 296 -6.73 -7.06 7.68
CA ASN A 296 -5.79 -5.94 7.71
C ASN A 296 -4.58 -6.19 6.81
N THR A 297 -4.08 -7.43 6.76
CA THR A 297 -2.98 -7.81 5.86
C THR A 297 -3.40 -7.64 4.40
N ALA A 298 -4.58 -8.13 4.01
CA ALA A 298 -5.12 -7.93 2.66
C ALA A 298 -5.25 -6.43 2.31
N GLN A 299 -5.74 -5.60 3.25
CA GLN A 299 -5.81 -4.16 3.04
C GLN A 299 -4.43 -3.53 2.83
N ILE A 300 -3.44 -3.90 3.64
CA ILE A 300 -2.08 -3.35 3.57
C ILE A 300 -1.41 -3.74 2.25
N ILE A 301 -1.61 -4.97 1.77
CA ILE A 301 -1.12 -5.42 0.46
C ILE A 301 -1.70 -4.54 -0.66
N THR A 302 -3.02 -4.34 -0.68
CA THR A 302 -3.66 -3.45 -1.66
C THR A 302 -3.14 -2.02 -1.55
N LEU A 303 -2.98 -1.49 -0.33
CA LEU A 303 -2.44 -0.17 -0.08
C LEU A 303 -1.03 -0.01 -0.67
N PHE A 304 -0.15 -0.99 -0.51
CA PHE A 304 1.19 -0.94 -1.10
C PHE A 304 1.19 -1.08 -2.64
N ALA A 305 0.29 -1.88 -3.21
CA ALA A 305 0.09 -1.91 -4.66
C ALA A 305 -0.30 -0.51 -5.19
N LEU A 306 -1.25 0.15 -4.53
CA LEU A 306 -1.66 1.50 -4.87
C LEU A 306 -0.58 2.54 -4.60
N SER A 307 0.24 2.34 -3.56
CA SER A 307 1.41 3.19 -3.25
C SER A 307 2.44 3.12 -4.37
N ASN A 308 2.71 1.94 -4.91
CA ASN A 308 3.63 1.77 -6.04
C ASN A 308 3.15 2.55 -7.27
N LEU A 309 1.87 2.41 -7.64
CA LEU A 309 1.28 3.18 -8.72
C LEU A 309 1.36 4.69 -8.45
N TRP A 310 1.06 5.12 -7.23
CA TRP A 310 1.19 6.52 -6.83
C TRP A 310 2.62 7.03 -7.00
N MET A 311 3.62 6.29 -6.53
CA MET A 311 5.04 6.66 -6.63
C MET A 311 5.53 6.67 -8.09
N ALA A 312 5.13 5.69 -8.88
CA ALA A 312 5.56 5.52 -10.27
C ALA A 312 4.76 6.37 -11.27
N ARG A 313 3.60 6.94 -10.89
CA ARG A 313 2.63 7.54 -11.83
C ARG A 313 3.24 8.53 -12.81
N HIS A 314 4.19 9.37 -12.36
CA HIS A 314 4.80 10.37 -13.23
C HIS A 314 5.68 9.74 -14.31
N LYS A 315 6.43 8.68 -13.97
CA LYS A 315 7.20 7.92 -14.95
C LYS A 315 6.27 7.17 -15.91
N LEU A 316 5.21 6.55 -15.38
CA LEU A 316 4.20 5.85 -16.20
C LEU A 316 3.52 6.77 -17.21
N LEU A 317 3.05 7.95 -16.79
CA LEU A 317 2.44 8.94 -17.67
C LEU A 317 3.41 9.42 -18.77
N THR A 318 4.68 9.67 -18.41
CA THR A 318 5.71 10.03 -19.40
C THR A 318 5.93 8.92 -20.42
N CYS A 319 6.00 7.65 -19.99
CA CYS A 319 6.11 6.50 -20.89
C CYS A 319 4.90 6.32 -21.81
N MET A 320 3.74 6.86 -21.43
CA MET A 320 2.50 6.84 -22.23
C MET A 320 2.36 8.07 -23.15
N GLY A 321 3.38 8.93 -23.23
CA GLY A 321 3.34 10.15 -24.05
C GLY A 321 2.47 11.26 -23.48
N GLN A 322 2.02 11.14 -22.22
CA GLN A 322 1.20 12.14 -21.56
C GLN A 322 2.08 13.08 -20.73
N VAL A 323 2.56 14.14 -21.39
CA VAL A 323 3.29 15.22 -20.72
C VAL A 323 2.29 16.07 -19.93
N ARG A 324 2.61 16.40 -18.68
CA ARG A 324 1.87 17.40 -17.91
C ARG A 324 1.76 18.68 -18.74
N VAL A 325 0.54 19.18 -18.95
CA VAL A 325 0.36 20.62 -19.13
C VAL A 325 0.82 21.24 -17.81
N GLN A 326 2.03 21.78 -17.78
CA GLN A 326 2.48 22.59 -16.65
C GLN A 326 1.52 23.78 -16.57
N GLY A 327 0.74 23.84 -15.48
CA GLY A 327 -0.07 25.01 -15.19
C GLY A 327 0.84 26.21 -15.02
N ALA A 328 0.57 27.25 -15.81
CA ALA A 328 1.11 28.59 -15.63
C ALA A 328 0.63 29.20 -14.31
#